data_AF-A0A8J5ETG6-F1
#
_entry.id   AF-A0A8J5ETG6-F1
#
_cell.length_a   1.000
_cell.length_b   1.000
_cell.length_c   1.000
_cell.angle_alpha   90.00
_cell.angle_beta   90.00
_cell.angle_gamma   90.00
#
_symmetry.space_group_name_H-M   'P 1'
#
loop_
_entity.id
_entity.type
_entity.pdbx_description
1 polymer ?
#
loop_
_entity_poly.entity_id
_entity_poly.type
_entity_poly.pdbx_seq_one_letter_code
_entity_poly.pdbx_strand_id
1 'polypeptide(L)'
;MNNYIITKSTSSYKDTVKATEQIESPAIGFVKPSEFQGPVSGNSVVIIQNNTLLQLLVQIVESLKDIKADLKTLIEQTKEGIQSNPIPDNLIDKLKNLSLGPAKKPREGRRKLRVFKDPYKIMKEEQEKLKN
;
A
#
# COMPACT_ATOMS: atom_id res chain seq x y z
N MET A 1 19.41 3.56 15.92
CA MET A 1 20.01 4.88 16.22
C MET A 1 20.86 5.29 15.04
N ASN A 2 20.59 6.44 14.42
CA ASN A 2 21.44 6.98 13.35
C ASN A 2 22.75 7.51 13.96
N ASN A 3 23.88 7.02 13.47
CA ASN A 3 25.22 7.45 13.85
C ASN A 3 25.84 8.19 12.66
N TYR A 4 26.65 9.24 12.91
CA TYR A 4 27.35 9.97 11.86
C TYR A 4 28.20 9.06 10.95
N ILE A 5 28.72 7.94 11.47
CA ILE A 5 29.45 6.94 10.68
C ILE A 5 28.55 6.32 9.60
N ILE A 6 27.30 6.00 9.96
CA ILE A 6 26.30 5.47 9.02
C ILE A 6 25.87 6.58 8.06
N THR A 7 25.66 7.80 8.56
CA THR A 7 25.29 8.94 7.70
C THR A 7 26.36 9.23 6.65
N LYS A 8 27.66 9.15 7.00
CA LYS A 8 28.78 9.34 6.07
C LYS A 8 28.78 8.35 4.89
N SER A 9 28.23 7.16 5.07
CA SER A 9 28.23 6.13 4.02
C SER A 9 27.05 6.26 3.05
N THR A 10 26.02 7.04 3.39
CA THR A 10 24.84 7.26 2.55
C THR A 10 25.19 7.98 1.24
N SER A 11 24.45 7.67 0.17
CA SER A 11 24.63 8.31 -1.14
C SER A 11 24.37 9.81 -1.09
N SER A 12 23.24 10.23 -0.52
CA SER A 12 22.88 11.66 -0.39
C SER A 12 23.98 12.47 0.29
N TYR A 13 24.58 11.95 1.36
CA TYR A 13 25.71 12.64 2.01
C TYR A 13 26.94 12.75 1.11
N LYS A 14 27.32 11.68 0.41
CA LYS A 14 28.47 11.69 -0.52
C LYS A 14 28.25 12.65 -1.68
N ASP A 15 27.04 12.65 -2.23
CA ASP A 15 26.66 13.55 -3.32
C ASP A 15 26.67 15.01 -2.86
N THR A 16 26.24 15.27 -1.63
CA THR A 16 26.31 16.60 -1.00
C THR A 16 27.74 17.09 -0.88
N VAL A 17 28.65 16.26 -0.33
CA VAL A 17 30.08 16.61 -0.19
C VAL A 17 30.71 16.84 -1.56
N LYS A 18 30.39 16.01 -2.55
CA LYS A 18 30.88 16.18 -3.93
C LYS A 18 30.37 17.47 -4.58
N ALA A 19 29.12 17.85 -4.32
CA ALA A 19 28.55 19.08 -4.84
C ALA A 19 29.21 20.33 -4.23
N THR A 20 29.54 20.30 -2.94
CA THR A 20 30.18 21.44 -2.26
C THR A 20 31.69 21.53 -2.49
N GLU A 21 32.33 20.47 -2.97
CA GLU A 21 33.76 20.45 -3.36
C GLU A 21 34.09 21.51 -4.42
N GLN A 22 33.14 21.84 -5.29
CA GLN A 22 33.32 22.86 -6.34
C GLN A 22 33.31 24.30 -5.79
N ILE A 23 32.75 24.51 -4.60
CA ILE A 23 32.65 25.83 -3.97
C ILE A 23 33.95 26.12 -3.22
N GLU A 24 34.34 25.21 -2.33
CA GLU A 24 35.53 25.36 -1.50
C GLU A 24 36.12 23.97 -1.19
N SER A 25 37.37 23.76 -1.60
CA SER A 25 38.08 22.49 -1.45
C SER A 25 39.05 22.54 -0.27
N PRO A 26 39.14 21.47 0.54
CA PRO A 26 38.34 20.24 0.49
C PRO A 26 36.94 20.45 1.07
N ALA A 27 35.92 19.81 0.49
CA ALA A 27 34.59 19.79 1.09
C ALA A 27 34.57 18.89 2.32
N ILE A 28 34.00 19.43 3.40
CA ILE A 28 34.00 18.79 4.70
C ILE A 28 32.59 18.83 5.28
N GLY A 29 32.08 17.66 5.68
CA GLY A 29 30.87 17.57 6.51
C GLY A 29 31.23 17.31 7.97
N PHE A 30 30.97 16.12 8.52
CA PHE A 30 31.29 15.86 9.93
C PHE A 30 32.80 15.88 10.17
N VAL A 31 33.24 16.92 10.88
CA VAL A 31 34.62 17.13 11.29
C VAL A 31 34.65 17.74 12.67
N LYS A 32 35.78 17.57 13.37
CA LYS A 32 36.04 18.18 14.66
C LYS A 32 36.90 19.43 14.45
N PRO A 33 36.35 20.64 14.56
CA PRO A 33 37.11 21.86 14.24
C PRO A 33 38.37 22.04 15.10
N SER A 34 38.39 21.48 16.32
CA SER A 34 39.55 21.54 17.22
C SER A 34 40.79 20.81 16.68
N GLU A 35 40.63 19.90 15.71
CA GLU A 35 41.73 19.18 15.05
C GLU A 35 42.37 20.00 13.94
N PHE A 36 41.77 21.12 13.54
CA PHE A 36 42.27 22.02 12.51
C PHE A 36 42.99 23.19 13.18
N GLN A 37 44.27 22.96 13.49
CA GLN A 37 45.19 23.98 13.99
C GLN A 37 46.25 24.24 12.91
N GLY A 38 46.33 25.47 12.40
CA GLY A 38 47.26 25.84 11.32
C GLY A 38 46.72 26.93 10.39
N PRO A 39 47.26 27.04 9.16
CA PRO A 39 46.83 28.02 8.15
C PRO A 39 45.36 27.89 7.75
N VAL A 40 44.82 26.68 7.85
CA VAL A 40 43.38 26.42 7.77
C VAL A 40 42.81 26.71 9.15
N SER A 41 42.31 27.94 9.33
CA SER A 41 41.67 28.34 10.57
C SER A 41 40.39 27.52 10.81
N GLY A 42 40.06 27.25 12.08
CA GLY A 42 38.79 26.60 12.42
C GLY A 42 37.56 27.32 11.83
N ASN A 43 37.65 28.63 11.58
CA ASN A 43 36.59 29.41 10.94
C ASN A 43 36.38 29.01 9.47
N SER A 44 37.45 28.77 8.71
CA SER A 44 37.35 28.30 7.32
C SER A 44 36.65 26.93 7.25
N VAL A 45 36.98 26.05 8.20
CA VAL A 45 36.35 24.72 8.31
C VAL A 45 34.85 24.82 8.61
N VAL A 46 34.45 25.76 9.47
CA VAL A 46 33.05 26.03 9.78
C VAL A 46 32.30 26.55 8.55
N ILE A 47 32.92 27.41 7.74
CA ILE A 47 32.32 27.91 6.49
C ILE A 47 32.06 26.76 5.52
N ILE A 48 33.06 25.89 5.30
CA ILE A 48 32.93 24.70 4.45
C ILE A 48 31.84 23.75 4.97
N GLN A 49 31.77 23.53 6.29
CA GLN A 49 30.70 22.75 6.91
C GLN A 49 29.32 23.36 6.64
N ASN A 50 29.18 24.67 6.78
CA ASN A 50 27.92 25.37 6.55
C ASN A 50 27.45 25.22 5.10
N ASN A 51 28.35 25.30 4.12
CA ASN A 51 28.02 25.05 2.72
C ASN A 51 27.46 23.63 2.53
N THR A 52 28.09 22.64 3.16
CA THR A 52 27.65 21.24 3.11
C THR A 52 26.28 21.04 3.79
N LEU A 53 26.03 21.72 4.92
CA LEU A 53 24.73 21.69 5.59
C LEU A 53 23.61 22.33 4.77
N LEU A 54 23.89 23.48 4.15
CA LEU A 54 22.93 24.16 3.27
C LEU A 54 22.56 23.28 2.08
N GLN A 55 23.55 22.64 1.45
CA GLN A 55 23.29 21.73 0.33
C GLN A 55 22.42 20.54 0.74
N LEU A 56 22.66 19.96 1.92
CA LEU A 56 21.83 18.87 2.43
C LEU A 56 20.39 19.33 2.72
N LEU A 57 20.21 20.54 3.25
CA LEU A 57 18.89 21.12 3.50
C LEU A 57 18.14 21.36 2.18
N VAL A 58 18.81 21.84 1.14
CA VAL A 58 18.22 22.00 -0.20
C VAL A 58 17.74 20.65 -0.74
N GLN A 59 18.58 19.60 -0.66
CA GLN A 59 18.19 18.25 -1.09
C GLN A 59 16.95 17.71 -0.36
N ILE A 60 16.84 17.97 0.96
CA ILE A 60 15.67 17.59 1.75
C ILE A 60 14.43 18.37 1.27
N VAL A 61 14.56 19.68 1.04
CA VAL A 61 13.45 20.52 0.56
C VAL A 61 12.98 20.08 -0.83
N GLU A 62 13.89 19.72 -1.73
CA GLU A 62 13.57 19.18 -3.04
C GLU A 62 12.82 17.84 -2.92
N SER A 63 13.33 16.92 -2.10
CA SER A 63 12.68 15.64 -1.84
C SER A 63 11.26 15.81 -1.26
N LEU A 64 11.05 16.80 -0.39
CA LEU A 64 9.72 17.13 0.15
C LEU A 64 8.79 17.74 -0.90
N LYS A 65 9.32 18.52 -1.85
CA LYS A 65 8.52 19.04 -2.97
C LYS A 65 8.07 17.90 -3.88
N ASP A 66 8.95 16.95 -4.17
CA ASP A 66 8.64 15.78 -4.98
C ASP A 66 7.54 14.92 -4.32
N ILE A 67 7.71 14.60 -3.03
CA ILE A 67 6.68 13.87 -2.26
C ILE A 67 5.35 14.64 -2.26
N LYS A 68 5.38 15.97 -2.12
CA LYS A 68 4.16 16.79 -2.17
C LYS A 68 3.50 16.77 -3.55
N ALA A 69 4.29 16.75 -4.61
CA ALA A 69 3.78 16.61 -5.98
C ALA A 69 3.14 15.24 -6.17
N ASP A 70 3.82 14.16 -5.77
CA ASP A 70 3.31 12.80 -5.83
C ASP A 70 1.99 12.66 -5.08
N LEU A 71 1.89 13.21 -3.87
CA LEU A 71 0.65 13.20 -3.09
C LEU A 71 -0.49 13.93 -3.79
N LYS A 72 -0.22 15.06 -4.45
CA LYS A 72 -1.25 15.77 -5.23
C LYS A 72 -1.76 14.90 -6.38
N THR A 73 -0.85 14.28 -7.14
CA THR A 73 -1.24 13.40 -8.24
C THR A 73 -2.07 12.20 -7.74
N LEU A 74 -1.71 11.63 -6.60
CA LEU A 74 -2.46 10.52 -5.98
C LEU A 74 -3.87 10.96 -5.54
N ILE A 75 -4.00 12.16 -4.99
CA ILE A 75 -5.31 12.74 -4.60
C ILE A 75 -6.16 13.01 -5.83
N GLU A 76 -5.58 13.49 -6.93
CA GLU A 76 -6.30 13.71 -8.19
C GLU A 76 -6.76 12.39 -8.80
N GLN A 77 -5.87 11.40 -8.91
CA GLN A 77 -6.21 10.06 -9.42
C GLN A 77 -7.28 9.36 -8.58
N THR A 78 -7.25 9.51 -7.25
CA THR A 78 -8.29 8.93 -6.39
C THR A 78 -9.63 9.64 -6.56
N LYS A 79 -9.64 10.98 -6.72
CA LYS A 79 -10.88 11.72 -7.04
C LYS A 79 -11.44 11.33 -8.40
N GLU A 80 -10.61 11.20 -9.41
CA GLU A 80 -11.01 10.75 -10.74
C GLU A 80 -11.51 9.30 -10.72
N GLY A 81 -10.85 8.40 -10.00
CA GLY A 81 -11.28 7.01 -9.82
C GLY A 81 -12.59 6.85 -9.03
N ILE A 82 -12.89 7.79 -8.11
CA ILE A 82 -14.18 7.88 -7.43
C ILE A 82 -15.27 8.43 -8.38
N GLN A 83 -14.93 9.40 -9.24
CA GLN A 83 -15.86 9.98 -10.22
C GLN A 83 -16.10 9.10 -11.46
N SER A 84 -15.21 8.17 -11.79
CA SER A 84 -15.40 7.23 -12.90
C SER A 84 -16.19 5.96 -12.51
N ASN A 85 -16.44 5.75 -11.22
CA ASN A 85 -17.25 4.63 -10.70
C ASN A 85 -18.46 5.08 -9.83
N PRO A 86 -19.27 6.09 -10.20
CA PRO A 86 -20.64 6.09 -9.69
C PRO A 86 -21.27 4.82 -10.26
N ILE A 87 -21.61 3.86 -9.39
CA ILE A 87 -22.41 2.71 -9.78
C ILE A 87 -23.58 3.28 -10.59
N PRO A 88 -23.69 2.97 -11.91
CA PRO A 88 -24.71 3.60 -12.72
C PRO A 88 -26.06 3.33 -12.07
N ASP A 89 -26.89 4.34 -11.86
CA ASP A 89 -28.22 4.15 -11.25
C ASP A 89 -29.03 3.08 -12.01
N ASN A 90 -28.79 2.98 -13.33
CA ASN A 90 -29.29 1.93 -14.21
C ASN A 90 -28.94 0.49 -13.78
N LEU A 91 -27.80 0.26 -13.14
CA LEU A 91 -27.39 -1.05 -12.60
C LEU A 91 -28.15 -1.36 -11.30
N ILE A 92 -28.36 -0.35 -10.46
CA ILE A 92 -29.16 -0.48 -9.22
C ILE A 92 -30.60 -0.84 -9.57
N ASP A 93 -31.19 -0.16 -10.56
CA ASP A 93 -32.56 -0.43 -10.99
C ASP A 93 -32.70 -1.78 -11.70
N LYS A 94 -31.70 -2.20 -12.49
CA LYS A 94 -31.67 -3.54 -13.08
C LYS A 94 -31.53 -4.64 -12.02
N LEU A 95 -30.73 -4.42 -10.97
CA LEU A 95 -30.57 -5.37 -9.86
C LEU A 95 -31.82 -5.47 -8.99
N LYS A 96 -32.48 -4.34 -8.69
CA LYS A 96 -33.75 -4.33 -7.94
C LYS A 96 -34.84 -5.13 -8.65
N ASN A 97 -34.86 -5.09 -9.98
CA ASN A 97 -35.83 -5.81 -10.80
C ASN A 97 -35.37 -7.22 -11.20
N LEU A 98 -34.18 -7.66 -10.79
CA LEU A 98 -33.64 -8.97 -11.12
C LEU A 98 -34.28 -10.05 -10.24
N SER A 99 -35.35 -10.67 -10.72
CA SER A 99 -35.90 -11.89 -10.13
C SER A 99 -35.26 -13.11 -10.79
N LEU A 100 -34.43 -13.86 -10.06
CA LEU A 100 -33.72 -15.07 -10.54
C LEU A 100 -34.63 -16.30 -10.71
N GLY A 101 -35.90 -16.09 -11.03
CA GLY A 101 -36.93 -17.12 -11.15
C GLY A 101 -37.83 -17.25 -9.92
N PRO A 102 -38.82 -18.16 -9.97
CA PRO A 102 -39.82 -18.29 -8.93
C PRO A 102 -39.17 -18.69 -7.59
N ALA A 103 -39.51 -17.96 -6.51
CA ALA A 103 -39.04 -18.21 -5.14
C ALA A 103 -39.38 -19.62 -4.61
N LYS A 104 -40.26 -20.35 -5.29
CA LYS A 104 -40.59 -21.74 -4.99
C LYS A 104 -40.15 -22.63 -6.14
N LYS A 105 -39.24 -23.56 -5.81
CA LYS A 105 -38.83 -24.67 -6.68
C LYS A 105 -40.09 -25.36 -7.22
N PRO A 106 -40.25 -25.54 -8.55
CA PRO A 106 -41.42 -26.20 -9.09
C PRO A 106 -41.55 -27.60 -8.47
N ARG A 107 -42.74 -27.94 -7.97
CA ARG A 107 -43.00 -29.27 -7.40
C ARG A 107 -42.78 -30.31 -8.48
N GLU A 108 -41.82 -31.21 -8.26
CA GLU A 108 -41.62 -32.35 -9.13
C GLU A 108 -42.92 -33.14 -9.22
N GLY A 109 -43.43 -33.34 -10.45
CA GLY A 109 -44.64 -34.10 -10.68
C GLY A 109 -44.48 -35.51 -10.11
N ARG A 110 -45.50 -36.02 -9.41
CA ARG A 110 -45.50 -37.36 -8.81
C ARG A 110 -45.20 -38.41 -9.88
N ARG A 111 -43.93 -38.84 -9.99
CA ARG A 111 -43.54 -39.95 -10.84
C ARG A 111 -43.99 -41.25 -10.17
N LYS A 112 -44.41 -42.23 -10.98
CA LYS A 112 -44.74 -43.58 -10.50
C LYS A 112 -43.44 -44.24 -10.00
N LEU A 113 -43.33 -44.44 -8.68
CA LEU A 113 -42.22 -45.14 -8.05
C LEU A 113 -42.27 -46.61 -8.49
N ARG A 114 -41.34 -47.04 -9.35
CA ARG A 114 -41.21 -48.46 -9.73
C ARG A 114 -40.34 -49.16 -8.69
N VAL A 115 -40.96 -49.97 -7.85
CA VAL A 115 -40.29 -50.72 -6.78
C VAL A 115 -40.62 -52.20 -6.95
N PHE A 116 -39.66 -53.07 -6.61
CA PHE A 116 -39.81 -54.52 -6.71
C PHE A 116 -40.87 -55.07 -5.74
N LYS A 117 -41.03 -54.42 -4.58
CA LYS A 117 -42.06 -54.71 -3.58
C LYS A 117 -42.68 -53.41 -3.08
N ASP A 118 -43.97 -53.45 -2.79
CA ASP A 118 -44.70 -52.31 -2.25
C ASP A 118 -44.12 -51.91 -0.87
N PRO A 119 -43.59 -50.68 -0.71
CA PRO A 119 -42.96 -50.24 0.53
C PRO A 119 -43.91 -50.28 1.74
N TYR A 120 -45.23 -50.14 1.51
CA TYR A 120 -46.20 -50.20 2.60
C TYR A 120 -46.33 -51.61 3.20
N LYS A 121 -46.12 -52.66 2.38
CA LYS A 121 -46.11 -54.05 2.86
C LYS A 121 -44.88 -54.35 3.69
N ILE A 122 -43.71 -53.90 3.25
CA ILE A 122 -42.45 -54.05 4.00
C ILE A 122 -42.58 -53.39 5.38
N MET A 123 -43.15 -52.18 5.43
CA MET A 123 -43.35 -51.47 6.70
C MET A 123 -44.24 -52.25 7.68
N LYS A 124 -45.34 -52.85 7.20
CA LYS A 124 -46.22 -53.65 8.05
C LYS A 124 -45.55 -54.93 8.55
N GLU A 125 -44.84 -55.64 7.67
CA GLU A 125 -44.09 -56.85 8.03
C GLU A 125 -43.06 -56.56 9.13
N GLU A 126 -42.33 -55.44 9.04
CA GLU A 126 -41.37 -55.03 10.07
C GLU A 126 -42.06 -54.62 11.39
N GLN A 127 -43.22 -53.96 11.32
CA GLN A 127 -44.00 -53.61 12.52
C GLN A 127 -44.57 -54.83 13.24
N GLU A 128 -44.95 -55.88 12.51
CA GLU A 128 -45.42 -57.13 13.08
C GLU A 128 -44.28 -57.93 13.70
N LYS A 129 -43.08 -57.93 13.10
CA LYS A 129 -41.87 -58.51 13.69
C LYS A 129 -41.46 -57.84 15.00
N LEU A 130 -41.72 -56.54 15.17
CA LEU A 130 -41.43 -55.80 16.39
C LEU A 130 -42.45 -56.04 17.53
N LYS A 131 -43.60 -56.65 17.22
CA LYS A 131 -44.66 -56.94 18.21
C LYS A 131 -44.61 -58.36 18.78
N ASN A 132 -43.76 -59.22 18.23
CA ASN A 132 -43.39 -60.52 18.78
C ASN A 132 -42.02 -60.44 19.47
#